data_AF-A0A4V1NZP9-F1
#
_entry.id   AF-A0A4V1NZP9-F1
#
_cell.length_a   1.000
_cell.length_b   1.000
_cell.length_c   1.000
_cell.angle_alpha   90.00
_cell.angle_beta   90.00
_cell.angle_gamma   90.00
#
_symmetry.space_group_name_H-M   'P 1'
#
loop_
_entity.id
_entity.type
_entity.pdbx_description
1 polymer ?
#
loop_
_entity_poly.entity_id
_entity_poly.type
_entity_poly.pdbx_seq_one_letter_code
_entity_poly.pdbx_strand_id
1 'polypeptide(L)' 'MIRLTIPGEPVAQGRPRFSRRGKYVSTYDPPKSRGYKEYIKQIARQE' A
#
# COMPACT_ATOMS: atom_id res chain seq x y z
N MET A 1 -6.86 -22.31 -2.15
CA MET A 1 -7.38 -21.16 -1.36
C MET A 1 -6.21 -20.60 -0.56
N ILE A 2 -5.90 -19.30 -0.67
CA ILE A 2 -4.82 -18.67 0.11
C ILE A 2 -5.46 -17.97 1.31
N ARG A 3 -4.90 -18.18 2.51
CA ARG A 3 -5.30 -17.49 3.75
C ARG A 3 -4.06 -16.84 4.35
N LEU A 4 -4.15 -15.55 4.63
CA LEU A 4 -3.08 -14.75 5.23
C LEU A 4 -3.65 -14.08 6.48
N THR A 5 -2.94 -14.21 7.59
CA THR A 5 -3.24 -13.50 8.84
C THR A 5 -2.29 -12.32 8.94
N ILE A 6 -2.83 -11.11 8.88
CA ILE A 6 -2.04 -9.87 8.99
C ILE A 6 -2.25 -9.33 10.41
N PRO A 7 -1.25 -9.39 11.30
CA PRO A 7 -1.39 -8.83 12.63
C PRO A 7 -1.47 -7.30 12.61
N GLY A 8 -2.16 -6.72 13.60
CA GLY A 8 -2.29 -5.28 13.77
C GLY A 8 -3.64 -4.71 13.32
N GLU A 9 -3.74 -3.38 13.36
CA GLU A 9 -4.98 -2.69 12.98
C GLU A 9 -5.13 -2.58 11.46
N PRO A 10 -6.32 -2.87 10.91
CA PRO A 10 -6.58 -2.71 9.50
C PRO A 10 -6.51 -1.23 9.10
N VAL A 11 -5.74 -0.93 8.07
CA VAL A 11 -5.64 0.42 7.52
C VAL A 11 -6.45 0.52 6.24
N ALA A 12 -7.46 1.40 6.25
CA ALA A 12 -8.24 1.69 5.06
C ALA A 12 -7.36 2.27 3.94
N GLN A 13 -7.73 1.96 2.69
CA GLN A 13 -7.04 2.49 1.52
C GLN A 13 -7.29 4.00 1.41
N GLY A 14 -6.21 4.78 1.50
CA GLY A 14 -6.25 6.22 1.29
C GLY A 14 -6.44 6.57 -0.18
N ARG A 15 -6.95 7.77 -0.44
CA ARG A 15 -7.08 8.27 -1.82
C ARG A 15 -5.68 8.42 -2.45
N PRO A 16 -5.46 7.87 -3.66
CA PRO A 16 -4.23 8.10 -4.39
C PRO A 16 -4.03 9.60 -4.65
N ARG A 17 -2.79 10.05 -4.50
CA ARG A 17 -2.36 11.41 -4.80
C ARG A 17 -1.83 11.46 -6.22
N PHE A 18 -2.12 12.57 -6.90
CA PHE A 18 -1.65 12.83 -8.24
C PHE A 18 -0.55 13.88 -8.19
N SER A 19 0.57 13.62 -8.84
CA SER A 19 1.66 14.56 -9.03
C SER A 19 2.01 14.64 -10.50
N ARG A 20 2.13 15.84 -11.03
CA ARG A 20 2.53 16.08 -12.42
C ARG A 20 4.01 16.44 -12.47
N ARG A 21 4.79 15.66 -13.22
CA ARG A 21 6.22 15.93 -13.50
C ARG A 21 6.40 15.95 -15.02
N GLY A 22 6.55 17.16 -15.58
CA GLY A 22 6.65 17.35 -17.03
C GLY A 22 5.36 16.94 -17.76
N LYS A 23 5.50 16.13 -18.82
CA LYS A 23 4.38 15.69 -19.68
C LYS A 23 3.51 14.59 -19.05
N TYR A 24 3.91 13.99 -17.93
CA TYR A 24 3.23 12.83 -17.35
C TYR A 24 2.67 13.10 -15.94
N VAL A 25 1.58 12.41 -15.61
CA VAL A 25 0.97 12.40 -14.28
C VAL A 25 1.28 11.07 -13.61
N SER A 26 1.90 11.14 -12.44
CA SER A 26 2.17 9.99 -11.58
C SER A 26 1.14 9.93 -10.46
N THR A 27 0.69 8.71 -10.17
CA THR A 27 -0.26 8.44 -9.09
C THR A 27 0.46 7.64 -8.00
N TYR A 28 0.32 8.04 -6.75
CA TYR A 28 0.98 7.37 -5.61
C TYR A 28 0.07 7.29 -4.39
N ASP A 29 0.25 6.24 -3.58
CA ASP A 29 -0.46 6.10 -2.32
C ASP A 29 0.06 7.09 -1.27
N PRO A 30 -0.81 7.62 -0.39
CA PRO A 30 -0.37 8.39 0.76
C PRO A 30 0.52 7.53 1.68
N PRO A 31 1.43 8.15 2.47
CA PRO A 31 2.44 7.42 3.24
C PRO A 31 1.89 6.29 4.11
N LYS A 32 0.75 6.52 4.77
CA LYS A 32 0.08 5.52 5.63
C LYS A 32 -0.32 4.26 4.84
N SER A 33 -0.98 4.43 3.70
CA SER A 33 -1.42 3.31 2.87
C SER A 33 -0.25 2.62 2.16
N ARG A 34 0.77 3.38 1.74
CA ARG A 34 1.99 2.81 1.16
C ARG A 34 2.71 1.91 2.16
N GLY A 35 2.94 2.40 3.38
CA GLY A 35 3.60 1.64 4.44
C GLY A 35 2.83 0.37 4.82
N TYR A 36 1.50 0.44 4.92
CA TYR A 36 0.69 -0.74 5.21
C TYR A 36 0.79 -1.81 4.09
N LYS A 37 0.79 -1.40 2.82
CA LYS A 37 0.98 -2.32 1.69
C LYS A 37 2.37 -2.96 1.70
N GLU A 38 3.41 -2.20 2.05
CA GLU A 38 4.77 -2.73 2.20
C GLU A 38 4.85 -3.77 3.34
N TYR A 39 4.20 -3.52 4.47
CA TYR A 39 4.09 -4.46 5.59
C TYR A 39 3.39 -5.77 5.19
N ILE A 40 2.24 -5.69 4.54
CA ILE A 40 1.54 -6.89 4.02
C ILE A 40 2.42 -7.68 3.07
N LYS A 41 3.15 -6.98 2.19
CA LYS A 41 4.08 -7.61 1.25
C LYS A 41 5.23 -8.34 1.95
N GLN A 42 5.69 -7.87 3.10
CA GLN A 42 6.69 -8.55 3.91
C GLN A 42 6.14 -9.83 4.53
N ILE A 43 4.94 -9.77 5.13
CA ILE A 43 4.27 -10.95 5.71
C ILE A 43 4.02 -12.00 4.64
N ALA A 44 3.45 -11.60 3.50
CA ALA A 44 3.14 -12.50 2.40
C ALA A 44 4.37 -13.11 1.71
N ARG A 45 5.58 -12.65 2.03
CA ARG A 45 6.84 -13.27 1.58
C ARG A 45 7.43 -14.25 2.60
N GLN A 46 7.04 -14.12 3.86
CA GLN A 46 7.55 -14.94 4.97
C GLN A 46 6.70 -16.19 5.21
N GLU A 47 5.45 -16.17 4.76
CA GLU A 47 4.53 -17.31 4.66
C GLU A 47 4.66 -18.02 3.30
#